data_AF-A0A8X6X4M8-F1
#
_entry.id   AF-A0A8X6X4M8-F1
#
_cell.length_a   1.000
_cell.length_b   1.000
_cell.length_c   1.000
_cell.angle_alpha   90.00
_cell.angle_beta   90.00
_cell.angle_gamma   90.00
#
_symmetry.space_group_name_H-M   'P 1'
#
loop_
_entity.id
_entity.type
_entity.pdbx_description
1 polymer ?
#
loop_
_entity_poly.entity_id
_entity_poly.type
_entity_poly.pdbx_seq_one_letter_code
_entity_poly.pdbx_strand_id
1 'polypeptide(L)'
;MSCKIRKYKVSLYPFSKIAVNICYGRHHPQNWMVYGLNGAEIVFNPSATVGELSEPMWPIEARCAAIANSYFTCAINRVGTEKFPSEFTSGDGKPAHKDFGHFYGSSYVAGPDGSRTPGLSRLRDGLLVAEMDLNLCRQVRDKWGFRMTQRLNLYADAFYWAAQPDFAPYVYCEHSANLAKPSSSS
;
A
#
# COMPACT_ATOMS: atom_id res chain seq x y z
N MET A 1 -3.82 13.77 25.80
CA MET A 1 -2.44 13.66 25.30
C MET A 1 -2.47 13.71 23.77
N SER A 2 -2.27 14.89 23.17
CA SER A 2 -2.44 15.12 21.73
C SER A 2 -1.24 14.55 20.95
N CYS A 3 -1.30 13.29 20.54
CA CYS A 3 -0.40 12.74 19.54
C CYS A 3 -0.69 13.43 18.20
N LYS A 4 -0.05 14.58 17.95
CA LYS A 4 -0.03 15.17 16.60
C LYS A 4 0.77 14.21 15.73
N ILE A 5 0.07 13.42 14.93
CA ILE A 5 0.64 12.57 13.88
C ILE A 5 1.29 13.51 12.84
N ARG A 6 2.50 14.01 13.13
CA ARG A 6 3.26 14.93 12.26
C ARG A 6 3.98 14.21 11.11
N LYS A 7 3.92 12.87 11.06
CA LYS A 7 4.67 12.07 10.08
C LYS A 7 3.99 11.96 8.70
N TYR A 8 2.66 11.95 8.63
CA TYR A 8 1.92 11.82 7.36
C TYR A 8 1.46 13.19 6.86
N LYS A 9 2.40 13.97 6.34
CA LYS A 9 2.13 15.33 5.88
C LYS A 9 1.38 15.33 4.54
N VAL A 10 0.28 16.06 4.50
CA VAL A 10 -0.38 16.49 3.26
C VAL A 10 -0.06 17.96 3.06
N SER A 11 0.51 18.30 1.91
CA SER A 11 0.85 19.69 1.57
C SER A 11 -0.22 20.27 0.67
N LEU A 12 -0.70 21.47 1.02
CA LEU A 12 -1.59 22.24 0.19
C LEU A 12 -0.76 22.96 -0.88
N TYR A 13 -0.96 22.57 -2.13
CA TYR A 13 -0.51 23.34 -3.30
C TYR A 13 -1.70 24.13 -3.85
N PRO A 14 -1.47 25.18 -4.66
CA PRO A 14 -2.53 26.07 -5.13
C PRO A 14 -3.74 25.37 -5.76
N PHE A 15 -3.55 24.16 -6.30
CA PHE A 15 -4.56 23.41 -7.02
C PHE A 15 -4.85 22.00 -6.46
N SER A 16 -4.15 21.55 -5.40
CA SER A 16 -4.29 20.18 -4.91
C SER A 16 -3.71 19.92 -3.52
N LYS A 17 -4.22 18.89 -2.86
CA LYS A 17 -3.66 18.32 -1.63
C LYS A 17 -2.80 17.10 -1.96
N ILE A 18 -1.49 17.25 -1.84
CA ILE A 18 -0.52 16.22 -2.25
C ILE A 18 0.13 15.56 -1.03
N ALA A 19 0.30 14.24 -1.12
CA ALA A 19 1.12 13.44 -0.21
C ALA A 19 2.14 12.58 -0.96
N VAL A 20 3.14 12.07 -0.23
CA VAL A 20 4.19 11.22 -0.77
C VAL A 20 4.34 9.96 0.09
N ASN A 21 3.97 8.81 -0.47
CA ASN A 21 4.21 7.50 0.14
C ASN A 21 5.53 6.93 -0.39
N ILE A 22 6.58 6.88 0.43
CA ILE A 22 7.93 6.54 -0.06
C ILE A 22 8.12 5.03 -0.17
N CYS A 23 8.41 4.55 -1.39
CA CYS A 23 8.87 3.22 -1.76
C CYS A 23 8.14 2.07 -1.03
N TYR A 24 8.79 1.43 -0.05
CA TYR A 24 8.29 0.27 0.69
C TYR A 24 6.99 0.54 1.47
N GLY A 25 6.70 1.83 1.73
CA GLY A 25 5.41 2.25 2.26
C GLY A 25 4.22 1.85 1.38
N ARG A 26 4.44 1.47 0.11
CA ARG A 26 3.40 0.95 -0.79
C ARG A 26 2.74 -0.34 -0.28
N HIS A 27 3.48 -1.18 0.45
CA HIS A 27 3.02 -2.48 0.95
C HIS A 27 2.08 -2.37 2.15
N HIS A 28 1.89 -1.16 2.69
CA HIS A 28 1.19 -0.93 3.95
C HIS A 28 -0.12 -0.16 3.69
N PRO A 29 -1.28 -0.84 3.60
CA PRO A 29 -2.56 -0.18 3.35
C PRO A 29 -2.87 0.96 4.34
N GLN A 30 -2.48 0.79 5.61
CA GLN A 30 -2.63 1.81 6.65
C GLN A 30 -1.84 3.08 6.36
N ASN A 31 -0.69 2.99 5.70
CA ASN A 31 0.13 4.15 5.34
C ASN A 31 -0.59 5.00 4.28
N TRP A 32 -1.11 4.36 3.25
CA TRP A 32 -1.99 4.99 2.26
C TRP A 32 -3.23 5.62 2.90
N MET A 33 -3.87 4.87 3.80
CA MET A 33 -5.10 5.29 4.47
C MET A 33 -4.91 6.60 5.25
N VAL A 34 -3.81 6.75 5.98
CA VAL A 34 -3.58 7.95 6.79
C VAL A 34 -3.39 9.20 5.92
N TYR A 35 -2.73 9.11 4.74
CA TYR A 35 -2.71 10.22 3.80
C TYR A 35 -4.11 10.59 3.32
N GLY A 36 -4.93 9.57 3.05
CA GLY A 36 -6.31 9.75 2.69
C GLY A 36 -7.12 10.43 3.81
N LEU A 37 -6.94 10.04 5.07
CA LEU A 37 -7.61 10.66 6.22
C LEU A 37 -7.18 12.12 6.44
N ASN A 38 -5.93 12.43 6.11
CA ASN A 38 -5.40 13.80 6.13
C ASN A 38 -5.82 14.62 4.89
N GLY A 39 -6.68 14.07 4.03
CA GLY A 39 -7.31 14.80 2.94
C GLY A 39 -6.51 14.86 1.65
N ALA A 40 -5.55 13.96 1.42
CA ALA A 40 -4.84 13.87 0.15
C ALA A 40 -5.80 13.61 -1.02
N GLU A 41 -5.55 14.28 -2.15
CA GLU A 41 -6.23 14.10 -3.43
C GLU A 41 -5.33 13.40 -4.45
N ILE A 42 -4.01 13.56 -4.29
CA ILE A 42 -2.99 12.85 -5.05
C ILE A 42 -1.94 12.31 -4.07
N VAL A 43 -1.61 11.02 -4.18
CA VAL A 43 -0.49 10.42 -3.45
C VAL A 43 0.56 9.89 -4.41
N PHE A 44 1.74 10.50 -4.40
CA PHE A 44 2.89 10.02 -5.17
C PHE A 44 3.57 8.87 -4.44
N ASN A 45 4.01 7.86 -5.18
CA ASN A 45 4.77 6.74 -4.68
C ASN A 45 6.07 6.54 -5.45
N PRO A 46 7.10 7.36 -5.14
CA PRO A 46 8.44 7.16 -5.69
C PRO A 46 9.04 5.88 -5.09
N SER A 47 9.44 4.97 -5.98
CA SER A 47 9.95 3.65 -5.63
C SER A 47 11.23 3.33 -6.39
N ALA A 48 12.03 2.46 -5.79
CA ALA A 48 13.18 1.82 -6.42
C ALA A 48 13.09 0.34 -6.05
N THR A 49 12.46 -0.45 -6.90
CA THR A 49 12.26 -1.88 -6.64
C THR A 49 12.63 -2.71 -7.85
N VAL A 50 13.27 -3.83 -7.57
CA VAL A 50 13.77 -4.81 -8.54
C VAL A 50 13.05 -6.14 -8.36
N GLY A 51 13.24 -7.02 -9.35
CA GLY A 51 13.04 -8.46 -9.18
C GLY A 51 11.63 -8.98 -9.40
N GLU A 52 11.57 -10.29 -9.63
CA GLU A 52 10.38 -11.05 -10.03
C GLU A 52 9.35 -11.19 -8.92
N LEU A 53 9.76 -11.13 -7.64
CA LEU A 53 8.82 -11.19 -6.52
C LEU A 53 8.03 -9.88 -6.34
N SER A 54 8.66 -8.75 -6.66
CA SER A 54 8.06 -7.43 -6.45
C SER A 54 7.11 -7.03 -7.59
N GLU A 55 7.49 -7.35 -8.82
CA GLU A 55 6.76 -6.90 -10.02
C GLU A 55 5.27 -7.32 -10.05
N PRO A 56 4.87 -8.55 -9.66
CA PRO A 56 3.46 -8.96 -9.63
C PRO A 56 2.59 -8.09 -8.72
N MET A 57 3.16 -7.49 -7.67
CA MET A 57 2.45 -6.61 -6.75
C MET A 57 2.30 -5.17 -7.30
N TRP A 58 3.19 -4.76 -8.21
CA TRP A 58 3.23 -3.39 -8.75
C TRP A 58 1.90 -2.89 -9.34
N PRO A 59 1.16 -3.65 -10.17
CA PRO A 59 -0.10 -3.18 -10.71
C PRO A 59 -1.27 -3.23 -9.70
N ILE A 60 -1.05 -3.79 -8.50
CA ILE A 60 -2.07 -4.06 -7.50
C ILE A 60 -2.09 -2.97 -6.42
N GLU A 61 -0.96 -2.74 -5.75
CA GLU A 61 -0.94 -2.04 -4.46
C GLU A 61 -1.35 -0.57 -4.57
N ALA A 62 -0.73 0.20 -5.46
CA ALA A 62 -1.06 1.61 -5.65
C ALA A 62 -2.47 1.77 -6.25
N ARG A 63 -2.87 0.91 -7.19
CA ARG A 63 -4.24 0.90 -7.74
C ARG A 63 -5.29 0.62 -6.66
N CYS A 64 -5.03 -0.37 -5.80
CA CYS A 64 -5.90 -0.68 -4.66
C CYS A 64 -5.98 0.50 -3.69
N ALA A 65 -4.84 1.16 -3.43
CA ALA A 65 -4.81 2.36 -2.59
C ALA A 65 -5.66 3.51 -3.18
N ALA A 66 -5.64 3.72 -4.50
CA ALA A 66 -6.48 4.71 -5.18
C ALA A 66 -7.97 4.46 -4.95
N ILE A 67 -8.40 3.21 -5.15
CA ILE A 67 -9.79 2.76 -4.97
C ILE A 67 -10.22 2.91 -3.51
N ALA A 68 -9.47 2.33 -2.58
CA ALA A 68 -9.82 2.27 -1.16
C ALA A 68 -9.91 3.65 -0.50
N ASN A 69 -9.16 4.64 -1.00
CA ASN A 69 -9.08 5.97 -0.41
C ASN A 69 -9.82 7.05 -1.20
N SER A 70 -10.34 6.71 -2.39
CA SER A 70 -11.00 7.63 -3.31
C SER A 70 -10.15 8.87 -3.61
N TYR A 71 -8.88 8.63 -4.01
CA TYR A 71 -7.95 9.65 -4.49
C TYR A 71 -7.18 9.15 -5.72
N PHE A 72 -6.29 9.97 -6.29
CA PHE A 72 -5.33 9.52 -7.31
C PHE A 72 -4.04 8.98 -6.67
N THR A 73 -3.43 7.99 -7.31
CA THR A 73 -2.08 7.52 -6.97
C THR A 73 -1.14 7.55 -8.17
N CYS A 74 0.11 7.95 -7.95
CA CYS A 74 1.15 7.99 -8.97
C CYS A 74 2.29 7.03 -8.59
N ALA A 75 2.30 5.82 -9.14
CA ALA A 75 3.35 4.84 -8.89
C ALA A 75 4.52 5.08 -9.84
N ILE A 76 5.70 5.35 -9.30
CA ILE A 76 6.89 5.68 -10.09
C ILE A 76 8.01 4.72 -9.69
N ASN A 77 8.51 3.93 -10.64
CA ASN A 77 9.70 3.11 -10.41
C ASN A 77 10.85 3.56 -11.31
N ARG A 78 12.06 3.32 -10.82
CA ARG A 78 13.31 3.44 -11.59
C ARG A 78 13.32 2.44 -12.75
N VAL A 79 14.18 2.68 -13.74
CA VAL A 79 14.50 1.76 -14.85
C VAL A 79 16.00 1.45 -14.88
N GLY A 80 16.35 0.31 -15.49
CA GLY A 80 17.75 -0.06 -15.75
C GLY A 80 18.35 -0.93 -14.65
N THR A 81 19.65 -1.21 -14.76
CA THR A 81 20.41 -2.02 -13.81
C THR A 81 21.62 -1.22 -13.34
N GLU A 82 21.77 -1.09 -12.03
CA GLU A 82 22.87 -0.32 -11.42
C GLU A 82 23.94 -1.27 -10.88
N LYS A 83 25.21 -0.91 -11.08
CA LYS A 83 26.37 -1.62 -10.56
C LYS A 83 27.11 -0.74 -9.56
N PHE A 84 27.46 -1.32 -8.42
CA PHE A 84 28.20 -0.65 -7.35
C PHE A 84 29.70 -1.03 -7.38
N PRO A 85 30.61 -0.17 -6.87
CA PRO A 85 32.04 -0.46 -6.88
C PRO A 85 32.43 -1.68 -6.03
N SER A 86 31.81 -1.80 -4.86
CA SER A 86 32.03 -2.85 -3.87
C SER A 86 31.02 -3.98 -4.01
N GLU A 87 31.46 -5.20 -3.73
CA GLU A 87 30.58 -6.38 -3.71
C GLU A 87 29.68 -6.37 -2.47
N PHE A 88 28.49 -6.94 -2.63
CA PHE A 88 27.53 -7.16 -1.55
C PHE A 88 26.76 -8.46 -1.78
N THR A 89 26.07 -8.95 -0.75
CA THR A 89 25.21 -10.14 -0.83
C THR A 89 23.74 -9.74 -0.70
N SER A 90 22.83 -10.56 -1.24
CA SER A 90 21.38 -10.32 -1.21
C SER A 90 20.62 -11.18 -0.20
N GLY A 91 21.33 -11.94 0.64
CA GLY A 91 20.72 -12.83 1.65
C GLY A 91 19.98 -14.04 1.08
N ASP A 92 20.18 -14.36 -0.21
CA ASP A 92 19.53 -15.47 -0.93
C ASP A 92 20.46 -16.68 -1.14
N GLY A 93 21.60 -16.71 -0.44
CA GLY A 93 22.59 -17.80 -0.52
C GLY A 93 23.44 -17.79 -1.80
N LYS A 94 23.25 -16.82 -2.70
CA LYS A 94 24.09 -16.67 -3.90
C LYS A 94 25.42 -15.96 -3.60
N PRO A 95 26.43 -16.08 -4.48
CA PRO A 95 27.69 -15.37 -4.34
C PRO A 95 27.51 -13.85 -4.24
N ALA A 96 28.49 -13.19 -3.65
CA ALA A 96 28.56 -11.73 -3.66
C ALA A 96 28.64 -11.21 -5.10
N HIS A 97 28.00 -10.08 -5.34
CA HIS A 97 27.88 -9.50 -6.68
C HIS A 97 27.90 -7.98 -6.59
N LYS A 98 27.87 -7.30 -7.75
CA LYS A 98 27.97 -5.84 -7.85
C LYS A 98 26.71 -5.20 -8.41
N ASP A 99 25.79 -5.96 -9.00
CA ASP A 99 24.56 -5.44 -9.59
C ASP A 99 23.38 -5.50 -8.62
N PHE A 100 22.64 -4.41 -8.48
CA PHE A 100 21.50 -4.36 -7.55
C PHE A 100 20.27 -5.16 -8.02
N GLY A 101 20.30 -5.64 -9.27
CA GLY A 101 19.15 -6.17 -9.98
C GLY A 101 18.51 -5.14 -10.92
N HIS A 102 17.55 -5.63 -11.70
CA HIS A 102 16.91 -4.85 -12.75
C HIS A 102 15.66 -4.12 -12.24
N PHE A 103 15.66 -2.79 -12.33
CA PHE A 103 14.50 -1.96 -12.06
C PHE A 103 13.57 -1.97 -13.27
N TYR A 104 12.30 -2.32 -13.05
CA TYR A 104 11.36 -2.66 -14.11
C TYR A 104 10.45 -1.50 -14.56
N GLY A 105 10.72 -0.25 -14.16
CA GLY A 105 9.94 0.92 -14.57
C GLY A 105 8.44 0.72 -14.37
N SER A 106 7.68 0.70 -15.47
CA SER A 106 6.23 0.45 -15.43
C SER A 106 5.47 1.49 -14.61
N SER A 107 5.99 2.71 -14.52
CA SER A 107 5.36 3.83 -13.83
C SER A 107 3.97 4.11 -14.41
N TYR A 108 2.99 4.37 -13.56
CA TYR A 108 1.60 4.56 -13.97
C TYR A 108 0.83 5.45 -12.99
N VAL A 109 -0.34 5.90 -13.45
CA VAL A 109 -1.32 6.63 -12.66
C VAL A 109 -2.58 5.77 -12.49
N ALA A 110 -3.14 5.75 -11.28
CA ALA A 110 -4.45 5.15 -11.02
C ALA A 110 -5.43 6.18 -10.45
N GLY A 111 -6.68 6.09 -10.91
CA GLY A 111 -7.78 6.94 -10.51
C GLY A 111 -8.63 6.36 -9.37
N PRO A 112 -9.41 7.20 -8.67
CA PRO A 112 -10.26 6.80 -7.56
C PRO A 112 -11.40 5.87 -7.97
N ASP A 113 -11.83 5.93 -9.24
CA ASP A 113 -12.88 5.09 -9.82
C ASP A 113 -12.38 3.69 -10.23
N GLY A 114 -11.10 3.39 -9.96
CA GLY A 114 -10.45 2.13 -10.32
C GLY A 114 -9.86 2.11 -11.73
N SER A 115 -10.04 3.16 -12.53
CA SER A 115 -9.35 3.32 -13.80
C SER A 115 -7.84 3.51 -13.59
N ARG A 116 -7.04 3.25 -14.63
CA ARG A 116 -5.60 3.51 -14.62
C ARG A 116 -5.02 3.67 -16.01
N THR A 117 -3.88 4.35 -16.08
CA THR A 117 -3.10 4.43 -17.31
C THR A 117 -2.39 3.10 -17.59
N PRO A 118 -2.00 2.86 -18.87
CA PRO A 118 -0.92 1.94 -19.18
C PRO A 118 0.35 2.30 -18.40
N GLY A 119 1.20 1.30 -18.13
CA GLY A 119 2.53 1.54 -17.55
C GLY A 119 3.50 2.07 -18.60
N LEU A 120 4.44 2.91 -18.17
CA LEU A 120 5.61 3.27 -18.98
C LEU A 120 6.50 2.06 -19.28
N SER A 121 7.51 2.28 -20.13
CA SER A 121 8.48 1.25 -20.48
C SER A 121 9.13 0.63 -19.24
N ARG A 122 9.45 -0.66 -19.36
CA ARG A 122 10.25 -1.38 -18.37
C ARG A 122 11.75 -1.09 -18.46
N LEU A 123 12.21 -0.57 -19.60
CA LEU A 123 13.62 -0.55 -19.97
C LEU A 123 14.16 0.84 -20.27
N ARG A 124 13.28 1.82 -20.52
CA ARG A 124 13.66 3.14 -21.02
C ARG A 124 13.16 4.23 -20.09
N ASP A 125 13.94 5.30 -20.02
CA ASP A 125 13.48 6.57 -19.46
C ASP A 125 12.21 7.01 -20.17
N GLY A 126 11.33 7.67 -19.41
CA GLY A 126 10.05 8.10 -19.94
C GLY A 126 9.39 9.16 -19.07
N LEU A 127 8.54 9.95 -19.71
CA LEU A 127 7.71 10.95 -19.07
C LEU A 127 6.24 10.55 -19.26
N LEU A 128 5.52 10.39 -18.15
CA LEU A 128 4.07 10.20 -18.17
C LEU A 128 3.40 11.52 -17.79
N VAL A 129 2.65 12.09 -18.71
CA VAL A 129 1.77 13.23 -18.46
C VAL A 129 0.34 12.72 -18.41
N ALA A 130 -0.37 13.01 -17.33
CA ALA A 130 -1.76 12.62 -17.14
C ALA A 130 -2.56 13.82 -16.63
N GLU A 131 -3.69 14.08 -17.28
CA GLU A 131 -4.67 15.08 -16.82
C GLU A 131 -5.63 14.42 -15.82
N MET A 132 -5.90 15.11 -14.72
CA MET A 132 -6.71 14.59 -13.62
C MET A 132 -7.71 15.65 -13.16
N ASP A 133 -9.01 15.35 -13.26
CA ASP A 133 -10.03 16.14 -12.57
C ASP A 133 -10.12 15.70 -11.11
N LEU A 134 -9.67 16.56 -10.19
CA LEU A 134 -9.67 16.28 -8.75
C LEU A 134 -11.08 16.20 -8.16
N ASN A 135 -12.09 16.74 -8.84
CA ASN A 135 -13.49 16.58 -8.42
C ASN A 135 -13.94 15.12 -8.43
N LEU A 136 -13.28 14.27 -9.24
CA LEU A 136 -13.56 12.83 -9.27
C LEU A 136 -13.35 12.18 -7.90
N CYS A 137 -12.40 12.65 -7.10
CA CYS A 137 -12.16 12.16 -5.74
C CYS A 137 -13.40 12.31 -4.84
N ARG A 138 -14.10 13.45 -4.94
CA ARG A 138 -15.35 13.71 -4.20
C ARG A 138 -16.50 12.88 -4.77
N GLN A 139 -16.67 12.88 -6.09
CA GLN A 139 -17.75 12.14 -6.76
C GLN A 139 -17.72 10.64 -6.40
N VAL A 140 -16.55 10.01 -6.46
CA VAL A 140 -16.36 8.59 -6.10
C VAL A 140 -16.62 8.37 -4.61
N ARG A 141 -16.12 9.25 -3.75
CA ARG A 141 -16.31 9.16 -2.31
C ARG A 141 -17.79 9.19 -1.92
N ASP A 142 -18.56 10.08 -2.52
CA ASP A 142 -19.99 10.24 -2.25
C ASP A 142 -20.79 9.06 -2.83
N LYS A 143 -20.42 8.57 -4.02
CA LYS A 143 -21.08 7.45 -4.69
C LYS A 143 -20.87 6.11 -3.96
N TRP A 144 -19.64 5.80 -3.56
CA TRP A 144 -19.30 4.50 -2.96
C TRP A 144 -19.41 4.50 -1.44
N GLY A 145 -19.26 5.66 -0.79
CA GLY A 145 -19.41 5.78 0.65
C GLY A 145 -18.32 5.11 1.48
N PHE A 146 -17.19 4.68 0.90
CA PHE A 146 -16.12 4.00 1.65
C PHE A 146 -15.63 4.80 2.86
N ARG A 147 -15.51 6.13 2.72
CA ARG A 147 -15.13 7.02 3.84
C ARG A 147 -16.18 7.07 4.94
N MET A 148 -17.46 7.00 4.57
CA MET A 148 -18.57 7.02 5.51
C MET A 148 -18.66 5.70 6.29
N THR A 149 -18.31 4.57 5.66
CA THR A 149 -18.38 3.23 6.25
C THR A 149 -17.07 2.72 6.87
N GLN A 150 -16.05 3.58 6.99
CA GLN A 150 -14.69 3.20 7.43
C GLN A 150 -14.59 2.71 8.89
N ARG A 151 -15.59 2.97 9.75
CA ARG A 151 -15.63 2.53 11.17
C ARG A 151 -14.32 2.77 11.93
N LEU A 152 -13.71 3.95 11.76
CA LEU A 152 -12.34 4.24 12.27
C LEU A 152 -12.16 3.97 13.76
N ASN A 153 -13.17 4.28 14.59
CA ASN A 153 -13.10 4.05 16.03
C ASN A 153 -12.91 2.56 16.36
N LEU A 154 -13.64 1.67 15.65
CA LEU A 154 -13.50 0.23 15.84
C LEU A 154 -12.09 -0.26 15.51
N TYR A 155 -11.54 0.17 14.37
CA TYR A 155 -10.20 -0.24 13.94
C TYR A 155 -9.10 0.38 14.81
N ALA A 156 -9.30 1.59 15.33
CA ALA A 156 -8.38 2.21 16.27
C ALA A 156 -8.29 1.38 17.57
N ASP A 157 -9.43 0.97 18.12
CA ASP A 157 -9.46 0.10 19.31
C ASP A 157 -8.83 -1.27 19.01
N ALA A 158 -9.17 -1.89 17.88
CA ALA A 158 -8.61 -3.18 17.48
C ALA A 158 -7.09 -3.13 17.32
N PHE A 159 -6.54 -2.09 16.67
CA PHE A 159 -5.10 -1.90 16.55
C PHE A 159 -4.43 -1.59 17.89
N TYR A 160 -5.10 -0.84 18.76
CA TYR A 160 -4.59 -0.58 20.11
C TYR A 160 -4.43 -1.87 20.90
N TRP A 161 -5.45 -2.74 20.91
CA TRP A 161 -5.41 -4.02 21.61
C TRP A 161 -4.41 -4.99 20.99
N ALA A 162 -4.36 -5.09 19.65
CA ALA A 162 -3.41 -5.95 18.95
C ALA A 162 -1.94 -5.54 19.15
N ALA A 163 -1.68 -4.29 19.56
CA ALA A 163 -0.35 -3.78 19.84
C ALA A 163 0.11 -4.03 21.30
N GLN A 164 -0.74 -4.57 22.17
CA GLN A 164 -0.37 -4.82 23.57
C GLN A 164 0.53 -6.07 23.69
N PRO A 165 1.49 -6.11 24.65
CA PRO A 165 2.38 -7.25 24.83
C PRO A 165 1.68 -8.56 25.20
N ASP A 166 0.53 -8.46 25.86
CA ASP A 166 -0.31 -9.57 26.33
C ASP A 166 -1.47 -9.90 25.38
N PHE A 167 -1.44 -9.35 24.16
CA PHE A 167 -2.49 -9.60 23.17
C PHE A 167 -2.63 -11.10 22.86
N ALA A 168 -3.80 -11.65 23.18
CA ALA A 168 -4.21 -12.97 22.75
C ALA A 168 -5.17 -12.84 21.55
N PRO A 169 -4.84 -13.41 20.38
CA PRO A 169 -5.75 -13.39 19.23
C PRO A 169 -7.10 -14.03 19.55
N TYR A 170 -8.18 -13.40 19.09
CA TYR A 170 -9.52 -13.96 19.21
C TYR A 170 -9.71 -15.09 18.20
N VAL A 171 -9.43 -16.32 18.62
CA VAL A 171 -9.55 -17.53 17.80
C VAL A 171 -10.71 -18.38 18.33
N TYR A 172 -11.72 -18.60 17.49
CA TYR A 172 -12.77 -19.57 17.79
C TYR A 172 -12.30 -20.97 17.36
N CYS A 173 -12.25 -21.90 18.31
CA CYS A 173 -12.03 -23.31 18.04
C CYS A 173 -13.35 -24.06 18.24
N GLU A 174 -13.85 -24.74 17.21
CA GLU A 174 -14.91 -25.72 17.38
C GLU A 174 -14.41 -26.80 18.34
N HIS A 175 -15.14 -27.04 19.43
CA HIS A 175 -14.91 -28.21 20.26
C HIS A 175 -15.36 -29.44 19.48
N SER A 176 -14.45 -30.37 19.20
CA SER A 176 -14.81 -31.74 18.82
C SER A 176 -15.65 -32.36 19.94
N ALA A 177 -16.97 -32.35 19.77
CA ALA A 177 -17.88 -33.01 20.69
C ALA A 177 -17.82 -34.54 20.51
N ASN A 178 -17.54 -35.25 21.61
CA ASN A 178 -18.01 -36.60 21.94
C ASN A 178 -17.65 -37.78 21.01
N LEU A 179 -16.52 -38.43 21.27
CA LEU A 179 -16.35 -39.88 21.07
C LEU A 179 -15.83 -40.54 22.37
N ALA A 180 -16.73 -40.64 23.35
CA ALA A 180 -16.68 -41.68 24.37
C ALA A 180 -18.08 -41.82 24.98
N LYS A 181 -18.89 -42.73 24.46
CA LYS A 181 -20.03 -43.26 25.24
C LYS A 181 -19.41 -44.07 26.40
N PRO A 182 -19.76 -43.83 27.67
CA PRO A 182 -19.41 -44.76 28.72
C PRO A 182 -20.15 -46.08 28.48
N SER A 183 -19.42 -47.19 28.53
CA SER A 183 -19.96 -48.54 28.54
C SER A 183 -20.89 -48.71 29.74
N SER A 184 -22.14 -49.10 29.49
CA SER A 184 -23.05 -49.58 30.52
C SER A 184 -22.50 -50.90 31.10
N SER A 185 -22.08 -50.88 32.36
CA SER A 185 -21.84 -52.08 33.15
C SER A 185 -23.17 -52.57 33.74
N SER A 186 -23.62 -53.73 33.29
CA SER A 186 -24.47 -54.66 34.03
C SER A 186 -23.63 -55.48 35.01
#